data_AF-A0A371PHI5-F1
#
_entry.id   AF-A0A371PHI5-F1
#
_cell.length_a   1.000
_cell.length_b   1.000
_cell.length_c   1.000
_cell.angle_alpha   90.00
_cell.angle_beta   90.00
_cell.angle_gamma   90.00
#
_symmetry.space_group_name_H-M   'P 1'
#
loop_
_entity.id
_entity.type
_entity.pdbx_description
1 polymer ?
#
loop_
_entity_poly.entity_id
_entity_poly.type
_entity_poly.pdbx_seq_one_letter_code
_entity_poly.pdbx_strand_id
1 'polypeptide(L)'
;MRMEMKYVIPCVLMLFAGMLLSSCTSSPIRVATVGDGSLESIMVEEFNSLDYQGIYEQIPQPETRYIPDAKVAIKIAEVIFNSVYDESNLAAKKPFQVKFDDDQKVWLVHGTLPEEIDGGVPYIMLQQEDGKILSVWHDK
;
A
#
# COMPACT_ATOMS: atom_id res chain seq x y z
N MET A 1 -30.36 62.06 -35.19
CA MET A 1 -31.43 62.30 -34.22
C MET A 1 -31.00 61.68 -32.90
N ARG A 2 -30.80 62.54 -31.90
CA ARG A 2 -30.39 62.22 -30.52
C ARG A 2 -31.57 61.52 -29.83
N MET A 3 -31.33 60.49 -29.00
CA MET A 3 -32.12 60.20 -27.79
C MET A 3 -31.48 59.04 -27.00
N GLU A 4 -30.92 59.39 -25.86
CA GLU A 4 -30.67 58.55 -24.69
C GLU A 4 -32.01 58.07 -24.09
N MET A 5 -32.11 56.84 -23.58
CA MET A 5 -33.04 56.58 -22.48
C MET A 5 -32.58 55.43 -21.57
N LYS A 6 -32.46 55.80 -20.30
CA LYS A 6 -32.02 55.05 -19.13
C LYS A 6 -33.05 53.99 -18.74
N TYR A 7 -32.59 52.83 -18.26
CA TYR A 7 -33.39 51.98 -17.36
C TYR A 7 -32.56 51.58 -16.13
N VAL A 8 -32.88 52.26 -15.04
CA VAL A 8 -32.72 51.79 -13.67
C VAL A 8 -33.80 50.73 -13.46
N ILE A 9 -33.47 49.58 -12.86
CA ILE A 9 -34.19 48.99 -11.71
C ILE A 9 -33.37 47.77 -11.21
N PRO A 10 -32.94 47.79 -9.93
CA PRO A 10 -32.24 46.70 -9.25
C PRO A 10 -33.25 45.64 -8.75
N CYS A 11 -32.77 44.56 -8.12
CA CYS A 11 -33.53 43.46 -7.53
C CYS A 11 -33.87 42.28 -8.46
N VAL A 12 -32.86 41.48 -8.77
CA VAL A 12 -32.98 40.02 -8.72
C VAL A 12 -31.86 39.56 -7.79
N LEU A 13 -32.18 39.49 -6.49
CA LEU A 13 -32.51 38.24 -5.83
C LEU A 13 -31.31 37.28 -5.75
N MET A 14 -30.76 37.22 -4.54
CA MET A 14 -30.44 35.95 -3.87
C MET A 14 -29.57 34.95 -4.62
N LEU A 15 -28.29 35.24 -4.84
CA LEU A 15 -27.31 34.19 -5.19
C LEU A 15 -25.93 34.44 -4.58
N PHE A 16 -25.87 34.82 -3.30
CA PHE A 16 -24.60 34.76 -2.57
C PHE A 16 -24.67 33.73 -1.47
N ALA A 17 -23.90 32.67 -1.74
CA ALA A 17 -23.33 31.76 -0.77
C ALA A 17 -24.34 30.99 0.07
N GLY A 18 -25.02 30.04 -0.58
CA GLY A 18 -25.18 28.74 0.05
C GLY A 18 -23.78 28.25 0.42
N MET A 19 -23.40 28.51 1.66
CA MET A 19 -22.22 27.95 2.30
C MET A 19 -22.47 26.44 2.30
N LEU A 20 -21.96 25.79 1.25
CA LEU A 20 -21.84 24.35 1.18
C LEU A 20 -21.03 23.96 2.42
N LEU A 21 -21.71 23.50 3.47
CA LEU A 21 -21.15 22.54 4.39
C LEU A 21 -20.91 21.29 3.54
N SER A 22 -19.82 21.33 2.77
CA SER A 22 -19.18 20.15 2.22
C SER A 22 -18.60 19.44 3.43
N SER A 23 -19.46 18.78 4.19
CA SER A 23 -19.05 17.70 5.07
C SER A 23 -18.37 16.70 4.13
N CYS A 24 -17.04 16.74 4.07
CA CYS A 24 -16.28 15.65 3.50
C CYS A 24 -16.70 14.41 4.28
N THR A 25 -17.55 13.59 3.69
CA THR A 25 -17.82 12.27 4.23
C THR A 25 -16.63 11.43 3.77
N SER A 26 -15.52 11.53 4.50
CA SER A 26 -14.44 10.57 4.34
C SER A 26 -15.04 9.21 4.68
N SER A 27 -15.36 8.42 3.67
CA SER A 27 -15.91 7.09 3.87
C SER A 27 -14.85 6.27 4.58
N PRO A 28 -15.16 5.65 5.74
CA PRO A 28 -14.16 4.86 6.44
C PRO A 28 -13.72 3.69 5.55
N ILE A 29 -12.40 3.53 5.40
CA ILE A 29 -11.85 2.32 4.81
C ILE A 29 -12.25 1.16 5.72
N ARG A 30 -13.12 0.27 5.24
CA ARG A 30 -13.54 -0.90 6.00
C ARG A 30 -12.43 -1.95 5.95
N VAL A 31 -11.66 -2.06 7.01
CA VAL A 31 -10.67 -3.13 7.19
C VAL A 31 -11.32 -4.27 7.99
N ALA A 32 -11.20 -5.50 7.52
CA ALA A 32 -11.56 -6.70 8.28
C ALA A 32 -10.36 -7.14 9.11
N THR A 33 -10.52 -7.33 10.41
CA THR A 33 -9.46 -7.90 11.27
C THR A 33 -9.42 -9.42 11.10
N VAL A 34 -8.24 -9.97 10.85
CA VAL A 34 -7.96 -11.40 10.97
C VAL A 34 -7.62 -11.65 12.44
N GLY A 35 -8.65 -11.88 13.27
CA GLY A 35 -8.45 -12.06 14.71
C GLY A 35 -9.38 -13.06 15.37
N ASP A 36 -10.68 -13.01 15.07
CA ASP A 36 -11.65 -13.82 15.83
C ASP A 36 -12.96 -14.12 15.09
N GLY A 37 -13.05 -13.78 13.80
CA GLY A 37 -14.29 -13.92 13.02
C GLY A 37 -15.33 -12.83 13.27
N SER A 38 -14.99 -11.77 14.00
CA SER A 38 -15.80 -10.55 14.08
C SER A 38 -15.30 -9.51 13.05
N LEU A 39 -16.22 -9.02 12.23
CA LEU A 39 -15.94 -7.88 11.33
C LEU A 39 -16.11 -6.59 12.12
N GLU A 40 -15.12 -6.25 12.95
CA GLU A 40 -15.04 -4.90 13.49
C GLU A 40 -14.55 -3.96 12.38
N SER A 41 -15.40 -3.02 11.97
CA SER A 41 -14.99 -1.96 11.05
C SER A 41 -14.04 -1.02 11.78
N ILE A 42 -12.74 -1.15 11.53
CA ILE A 42 -11.78 -0.13 11.96
C ILE A 42 -12.04 1.12 11.14
N MET A 43 -12.37 2.23 11.81
CA MET A 43 -12.37 3.54 11.17
C MET A 43 -10.90 3.90 10.92
N VAL A 44 -10.44 3.78 9.67
CA VAL A 44 -9.11 4.27 9.30
C VAL A 44 -9.22 5.76 9.04
N GLU A 45 -8.47 6.56 9.79
CA GLU A 45 -8.37 8.00 9.55
C GLU A 45 -7.62 8.25 8.24
N GLU A 46 -8.17 9.14 7.41
CA GLU A 46 -7.48 9.60 6.20
C GLU A 46 -6.25 10.42 6.62
N PHE A 47 -5.07 10.05 6.13
CA PHE A 47 -3.84 10.81 6.37
C PHE A 47 -3.34 11.39 5.05
N ASN A 48 -2.77 12.60 5.11
CA ASN A 48 -2.08 13.20 3.98
C ASN A 48 -0.56 13.06 4.19
N SER A 49 0.10 12.38 3.26
CA SER A 49 1.56 12.21 3.31
C SER A 49 2.35 13.53 3.31
N LEU A 50 1.79 14.61 2.75
CA LEU A 50 2.41 15.93 2.70
C LEU A 50 2.55 16.57 4.08
N ASP A 51 1.65 16.25 5.02
CA ASP A 51 1.70 16.78 6.39
C ASP A 51 2.98 16.34 7.13
N TYR A 52 3.62 15.27 6.64
CA TYR A 52 4.83 14.68 7.21
C TYR A 52 6.07 14.91 6.35
N GLN A 53 5.98 15.57 5.18
CA GLN A 53 7.13 15.81 4.31
C GLN A 53 8.26 16.56 5.03
N GLY A 54 7.93 17.60 5.80
CA GLY A 54 8.92 18.35 6.58
C GLY A 54 9.61 17.52 7.68
N ILE A 55 8.99 16.42 8.12
CA ILE A 55 9.58 15.49 9.10
C ILE A 55 10.48 14.48 8.37
N TYR A 56 10.08 13.96 7.20
CA TYR A 56 10.88 13.00 6.42
C TYR A 56 12.25 13.55 6.03
N GLU A 57 12.33 14.81 5.63
CA GLU A 57 13.59 15.46 5.23
C GLU A 57 14.58 15.61 6.41
N GLN A 58 14.08 15.55 7.65
CA GLN A 58 14.86 15.70 8.87
C GLN A 58 15.23 14.35 9.52
N ILE A 59 14.60 13.26 9.09
CA ILE A 59 14.91 11.92 9.58
C ILE A 59 16.21 11.46 8.91
N PRO A 60 17.27 11.16 9.68
CA PRO A 60 18.45 10.53 9.12
C PRO A 60 18.04 9.21 8.49
N GLN A 61 18.45 8.98 7.25
CA GLN A 61 18.36 7.65 6.67
C GLN A 61 19.07 6.68 7.62
N PRO A 62 18.42 5.57 8.02
CA PRO A 62 19.05 4.67 8.95
C PRO A 62 20.35 4.16 8.31
N GLU A 63 21.45 4.25 9.04
CA GLU A 63 22.72 3.61 8.65
C GLU A 63 22.55 2.08 8.54
N THR A 64 21.46 1.56 9.09
CA THR A 64 21.08 0.15 9.09
C THR A 64 20.12 -0.18 7.96
N ARG A 65 20.32 -1.37 7.38
CA ARG A 65 19.46 -2.02 6.40
C ARG A 65 18.11 -2.40 7.03
N TYR A 66 16.97 -2.09 6.40
CA TYR A 66 15.66 -2.50 6.93
C TYR A 66 15.40 -4.01 6.84
N ILE A 67 16.04 -4.71 5.89
CA ILE A 67 16.00 -6.17 5.78
C ILE A 67 17.40 -6.73 6.03
N PRO A 68 17.88 -6.71 7.30
CA PRO A 68 19.28 -7.00 7.61
C PRO A 68 19.65 -8.47 7.44
N ASP A 69 18.67 -9.37 7.47
CA ASP A 69 18.89 -10.81 7.46
C ASP A 69 17.77 -11.59 6.72
N ALA A 70 18.09 -12.86 6.47
CA ALA A 70 17.22 -13.83 5.83
C ALA A 70 15.89 -14.06 6.56
N LYS A 71 15.88 -13.99 7.90
CA LYS A 71 14.68 -14.23 8.70
C LYS A 71 13.67 -13.10 8.51
N VAL A 72 14.13 -11.86 8.42
CA VAL A 72 13.27 -10.71 8.09
C VAL A 72 12.74 -10.84 6.66
N ALA A 73 13.59 -11.17 5.69
CA ALA A 73 13.18 -11.35 4.30
C ALA A 73 12.08 -12.40 4.14
N ILE A 74 12.22 -13.56 4.80
CA ILE A 74 11.22 -14.64 4.76
C ILE A 74 9.89 -14.20 5.36
N LYS A 75 9.89 -13.47 6.47
CA LYS A 75 8.65 -12.98 7.10
C LYS A 75 7.89 -11.99 6.22
N ILE A 76 8.62 -11.05 5.59
CA ILE A 76 8.03 -10.09 4.65
C ILE A 76 7.44 -10.84 3.45
N ALA A 77 8.20 -11.79 2.89
CA ALA A 77 7.74 -12.62 1.78
C ALA A 77 6.47 -13.41 2.12
N GLU A 78 6.40 -14.01 3.32
CA GLU A 78 5.23 -14.78 3.76
C GLU A 78 3.96 -13.92 3.83
N VAL A 79 4.05 -12.70 4.37
CA VAL A 79 2.91 -11.76 4.42
C VAL A 79 2.44 -11.41 3.00
N ILE A 80 3.37 -11.12 2.10
CA ILE A 80 3.04 -10.74 0.72
C ILE A 80 2.46 -11.93 -0.04
N PHE A 81 3.05 -13.12 0.09
CA PHE A 81 2.53 -14.32 -0.55
C PHE A 81 1.13 -14.67 -0.07
N ASN A 82 0.83 -14.57 1.23
CA ASN A 82 -0.53 -14.77 1.76
C ASN A 82 -1.53 -13.72 1.23
N SER A 83 -1.06 -12.52 0.91
CA SER A 83 -1.91 -11.47 0.33
C SER A 83 -2.17 -11.66 -1.17
N VAL A 84 -1.29 -12.36 -1.89
CA VAL A 84 -1.35 -12.50 -3.36
C VAL A 84 -1.89 -13.87 -3.78
N TYR A 85 -1.63 -14.91 -3.00
CA TYR A 85 -1.95 -16.30 -3.31
C TYR A 85 -2.79 -16.94 -2.20
N ASP A 86 -3.68 -17.85 -2.57
CA ASP A 86 -4.52 -18.57 -1.60
C ASP A 86 -3.69 -19.38 -0.60
N GLU A 87 -4.02 -19.28 0.70
CA GLU A 87 -3.27 -19.90 1.81
C GLU A 87 -3.09 -21.42 1.65
N SER A 88 -4.11 -22.11 1.14
CA SER A 88 -4.12 -23.56 0.95
C SER A 88 -3.04 -24.02 -0.05
N ASN A 89 -2.76 -23.22 -1.07
CA ASN A 89 -1.70 -23.50 -2.04
C ASN A 89 -0.33 -23.15 -1.47
N LEU A 90 -0.22 -22.09 -0.66
CA LEU A 90 1.05 -21.62 -0.14
C LEU A 90 1.65 -22.54 0.93
N ALA A 91 0.80 -23.17 1.75
CA ALA A 91 1.26 -24.13 2.77
C ALA A 91 2.08 -25.28 2.17
N ALA A 92 1.69 -25.75 0.98
CA ALA A 92 2.41 -26.79 0.23
C ALA A 92 3.75 -26.31 -0.37
N LYS A 93 4.00 -25.00 -0.40
CA LYS A 93 5.23 -24.40 -0.97
C LYS A 93 6.28 -24.07 0.09
N LYS A 94 6.05 -24.43 1.34
CA LYS A 94 7.00 -24.29 2.45
C LYS A 94 7.95 -25.51 2.51
N PRO A 95 9.16 -25.38 3.09
CA PRO A 95 9.73 -24.14 3.66
C PRO A 95 10.20 -23.16 2.57
N PHE A 96 10.04 -21.87 2.80
CA PHE A 96 10.62 -20.87 1.90
C PHE A 96 12.14 -20.90 1.97
N GLN A 97 12.77 -20.82 0.80
CA GLN A 97 14.22 -20.67 0.67
C GLN A 97 14.57 -19.23 0.36
N VAL A 98 15.78 -18.84 0.74
CA VAL A 98 16.28 -17.47 0.61
C VAL A 98 17.69 -17.48 0.03
N LYS A 99 17.92 -16.58 -0.92
CA LYS A 99 19.22 -16.30 -1.52
C LYS A 99 19.49 -14.80 -1.40
N PHE A 100 20.76 -14.45 -1.32
CA PHE A 100 21.19 -13.05 -1.25
C PHE A 100 22.17 -12.76 -2.37
N ASP A 101 21.89 -11.70 -3.11
CA ASP A 101 22.80 -11.09 -4.07
C ASP A 101 23.58 -9.98 -3.36
N ASP A 102 24.85 -10.21 -3.08
CA ASP A 102 25.70 -9.23 -2.40
C ASP A 102 26.09 -8.06 -3.31
N ASP A 103 26.12 -8.23 -4.63
CA ASP A 103 26.48 -7.16 -5.55
C ASP A 103 25.34 -6.16 -5.71
N GLN A 104 24.09 -6.64 -5.72
CA GLN A 104 22.89 -5.80 -5.84
C GLN A 104 22.23 -5.47 -4.50
N LYS A 105 22.64 -6.12 -3.41
CA LYS A 105 22.00 -6.06 -2.09
C LYS A 105 20.52 -6.44 -2.16
N VAL A 106 20.22 -7.54 -2.85
CA VAL A 106 18.85 -8.02 -3.06
C VAL A 106 18.65 -9.39 -2.41
N TRP A 107 17.52 -9.53 -1.71
CA TRP A 107 17.03 -10.82 -1.24
C TRP A 107 16.10 -11.43 -2.28
N LEU A 108 16.33 -12.69 -2.63
CA LEU A 108 15.39 -13.52 -3.37
C LEU A 108 14.79 -14.55 -2.41
N VAL A 109 13.48 -14.52 -2.21
CA VAL A 109 12.76 -15.53 -1.43
C VAL A 109 11.84 -16.31 -2.36
N HIS A 110 11.82 -17.63 -2.22
CA HIS A 110 10.97 -18.47 -3.06
C HIS A 110 10.44 -19.71 -2.34
N GLY A 111 9.35 -20.25 -2.85
CA GLY A 111 8.79 -21.52 -2.42
C GLY A 111 9.64 -22.72 -2.80
N THR A 112 9.27 -23.86 -2.24
CA THR A 112 9.81 -25.18 -2.58
C THR A 112 8.70 -26.07 -3.10
N LEU A 113 9.07 -27.02 -3.97
CA LEU A 113 8.18 -28.07 -4.42
C LEU A 113 8.89 -29.41 -4.20
N PRO A 114 8.22 -30.43 -3.64
CA PRO A 114 8.76 -31.78 -3.59
C PRO A 114 9.15 -32.27 -4.99
N GLU A 115 10.18 -33.11 -5.05
CA GLU A 115 10.52 -33.82 -6.28
C GLU A 115 9.30 -34.63 -6.76
N GLU A 116 9.16 -34.76 -8.08
CA GLU A 116 8.07 -35.50 -8.76
C GLU A 116 6.67 -34.85 -8.72
N ILE A 117 6.51 -33.64 -8.18
CA ILE A 117 5.26 -32.87 -8.30
C ILE A 117 5.39 -31.85 -9.43
N ASP A 118 4.48 -31.91 -10.39
CA ASP A 118 4.33 -30.85 -11.38
C ASP A 118 3.64 -29.63 -10.78
N GLY A 119 4.28 -28.48 -10.93
CA GLY A 119 3.70 -27.21 -10.52
C GLY A 119 4.71 -26.08 -10.46
N GLY A 120 4.23 -24.96 -9.96
CA GLY A 120 4.98 -23.74 -9.75
C GLY A 120 5.25 -23.42 -8.29
N VAL A 121 6.10 -22.42 -8.05
CA VAL A 121 6.34 -21.84 -6.73
C VAL A 121 6.37 -20.32 -6.80
N PRO A 122 5.97 -19.61 -5.74
CA PRO A 122 6.06 -18.16 -5.69
C PRO A 122 7.51 -17.69 -5.46
N TYR A 123 7.81 -16.49 -5.94
CA TYR A 123 9.08 -15.80 -5.83
C TYR A 123 8.85 -14.32 -5.49
N ILE A 124 9.78 -13.73 -4.75
CA ILE A 124 9.83 -12.30 -4.47
C ILE A 124 11.27 -11.81 -4.38
N MET A 125 11.52 -10.63 -4.94
CA MET A 125 12.78 -9.90 -4.77
C MET A 125 12.57 -8.66 -3.91
N LEU A 126 13.40 -8.50 -2.88
CA LEU A 126 13.34 -7.40 -1.91
C LEU A 126 14.68 -6.68 -1.85
N GLN A 127 14.66 -5.35 -1.96
CA GLN A 127 15.84 -4.53 -1.72
C GLN A 127 16.18 -4.53 -0.24
N GLN A 128 17.44 -4.79 0.09
CA GLN A 128 17.89 -4.92 1.48
C GLN A 128 17.84 -3.59 2.26
N GLU A 129 18.16 -2.49 1.59
CA GLU A 129 18.35 -1.17 2.20
C GLU A 129 17.04 -0.55 2.64
N ASP A 130 16.12 -0.32 1.71
CA ASP A 130 14.85 0.40 1.88
C ASP A 130 13.62 -0.52 2.00
N GLY A 131 13.80 -1.84 1.81
CA GLY A 131 12.73 -2.82 1.83
C GLY A 131 11.84 -2.81 0.59
N LYS A 132 12.25 -2.13 -0.49
CA LYS A 132 11.46 -2.04 -1.72
C LYS A 132 11.20 -3.43 -2.31
N ILE A 133 9.93 -3.71 -2.59
CA ILE A 133 9.54 -4.88 -3.37
C ILE A 133 9.92 -4.61 -4.83
N LEU A 134 10.89 -5.36 -5.35
CA LEU A 134 11.36 -5.22 -6.73
C LEU A 134 10.46 -6.00 -7.70
N SER A 135 10.01 -7.18 -7.28
CA SER A 135 9.15 -8.06 -8.09
C SER A 135 8.50 -9.14 -7.23
N VAL A 136 7.30 -9.56 -7.62
CA VAL A 136 6.58 -10.73 -7.08
C VAL A 136 6.05 -11.51 -8.28
N TRP A 137 6.31 -12.82 -8.34
CA TRP A 137 5.82 -13.66 -9.41
C TRP A 137 5.64 -15.12 -8.95
N HIS A 138 4.94 -15.89 -9.75
CA HIS A 138 4.83 -17.34 -9.60
C HIS A 138 5.51 -17.96 -10.83
N ASP A 139 6.38 -18.95 -10.62
CA ASP A 139 6.86 -19.76 -11.74
C ASP A 139 5.76 -20.73 -12.17
N LYS A 140 5.63 -21.02 -13.48
CA LYS A 140 4.54 -21.77 -14.13
C LYS A 140 3.11 -21.29 -13.82
#